data_AF-A0A7J3BC91-F1
#
_entry.id   AF-A0A7J3BC91-F1
#
_cell.length_a   1.000
_cell.length_b   1.000
_cell.length_c   1.000
_cell.angle_alpha   90.00
_cell.angle_beta   90.00
_cell.angle_gamma   90.00
#
_symmetry.space_group_name_H-M   'P 1'
#
loop_
_entity.id
_entity.type
_entity.pdbx_description
1 polymer ?
#
loop_
_entity_poly.entity_id
_entity_poly.type
_entity_poly.pdbx_seq_one_letter_code
_entity_poly.pdbx_strand_id
1 'polypeptide(L)'
;MYQTYVKLYGELAERTSALSENRKKALEEVEARKQVWRQALSNLVEKVNPSYQSILGVIGATGRVRLTNMEDVETAGLELLVGFKGAKPSVLDAYTQSGGERSTAVMSFLLALQQLVVSPIRAVDEFDVHMDPRNREMISKALSTVFRGRTDAQYIMLTPSQLAAVDEWSHIITVQNVSGRSEVKTVQ
;
A
#
# COMPACT_ATOMS: atom_id res chain seq x y z
N MET A 1 23.95 -62.58 -4.05
CA MET A 1 22.58 -62.02 -4.12
C MET A 1 22.15 -61.41 -2.78
N TYR A 2 22.14 -62.15 -1.66
CA TYR A 2 21.73 -61.64 -0.33
C TYR A 2 22.59 -60.47 0.21
N GLN A 3 23.92 -60.56 0.12
CA GLN A 3 24.83 -59.48 0.57
C GLN A 3 24.64 -58.17 -0.20
N THR A 4 24.28 -58.23 -1.48
CA THR A 4 23.98 -57.07 -2.32
C THR A 4 22.71 -56.36 -1.84
N TYR A 5 21.68 -57.14 -1.46
CA TYR A 5 20.46 -56.60 -0.86
C TYR A 5 20.72 -55.94 0.50
N VAL A 6 21.53 -56.56 1.38
CA VAL A 6 21.86 -55.97 2.69
C VAL A 6 22.60 -54.63 2.54
N LYS A 7 23.57 -54.55 1.62
CA LYS A 7 24.24 -53.27 1.31
C LYS A 7 23.27 -52.21 0.78
N LEU A 8 22.40 -52.59 -0.16
CA LEU A 8 21.42 -51.67 -0.74
C LEU A 8 20.43 -51.16 0.31
N TYR A 9 19.95 -52.03 1.20
CA TYR A 9 19.10 -51.64 2.33
C TYR A 9 19.79 -50.67 3.28
N GLY A 10 21.08 -50.90 3.59
CA GLY A 10 21.88 -49.99 4.40
C GLY A 10 22.02 -48.60 3.76
N GLU A 11 22.39 -48.54 2.48
CA GLU A 11 22.50 -47.28 1.74
C GLU A 11 21.18 -46.52 1.63
N LEU A 12 20.06 -47.25 1.41
CA LEU A 12 18.72 -46.64 1.39
C LEU A 12 18.33 -46.07 2.76
N ALA A 13 18.61 -46.80 3.85
CA ALA A 13 18.33 -46.33 5.21
C ALA A 13 19.13 -45.06 5.53
N GLU A 14 20.41 -45.03 5.16
CA GLU A 14 21.29 -43.88 5.37
C GLU A 14 20.84 -42.67 4.54
N ARG A 15 20.52 -42.86 3.24
CA ARG A 15 19.96 -41.80 2.39
C ARG A 15 18.62 -41.28 2.92
N THR A 16 17.76 -42.16 3.42
CA THR A 16 16.46 -41.77 3.98
C THR A 16 16.64 -40.96 5.26
N SER A 17 17.59 -41.35 6.12
CA SER A 17 17.94 -40.60 7.32
C SER A 17 18.50 -39.21 6.99
N ALA A 18 19.46 -39.13 6.07
CA ALA A 18 20.02 -37.85 5.61
C ALA A 18 18.97 -36.95 4.95
N LEU A 19 18.06 -37.52 4.14
CA LEU A 19 16.97 -36.78 3.52
C LEU A 19 15.98 -36.24 4.57
N SER A 20 15.66 -37.03 5.59
CA SER A 20 14.80 -36.62 6.69
C SER A 20 15.40 -35.45 7.48
N GLU A 21 16.71 -35.51 7.76
CA GLU A 21 17.42 -34.44 8.45
C GLU A 21 17.49 -33.16 7.61
N ASN A 22 17.78 -33.29 6.31
CA ASN A 22 17.78 -32.16 5.38
C ASN A 22 16.39 -31.52 5.26
N ARG A 23 15.34 -32.33 5.18
CA ARG A 23 13.95 -31.84 5.17
C ARG A 23 13.63 -31.06 6.44
N LYS A 24 14.06 -31.56 7.61
CA LYS A 24 13.86 -30.87 8.89
C LYS A 24 14.55 -29.51 8.90
N LYS A 25 15.83 -29.45 8.53
CA LYS A 25 16.60 -28.19 8.45
C LYS A 25 15.96 -27.19 7.48
N ALA A 26 15.52 -27.65 6.31
CA ALA A 26 14.83 -26.80 5.34
C ALA A 26 13.51 -26.23 5.87
N LEU A 27 12.72 -27.03 6.60
CA LEU A 27 11.49 -26.56 7.23
C LEU A 27 11.74 -25.53 8.33
N GLU A 28 12.78 -25.73 9.13
CA GLU A 28 13.20 -24.76 10.16
C GLU A 28 13.63 -23.43 9.55
N GLU A 29 14.40 -23.45 8.45
CA GLU A 29 14.78 -22.24 7.73
C GLU A 29 13.57 -21.51 7.13
N VAL A 30 12.61 -22.25 6.57
CA VAL A 30 11.37 -21.67 6.04
C VAL A 30 10.59 -20.98 7.16
N GLU A 31 10.44 -21.61 8.32
CA GLU A 31 9.68 -21.01 9.42
C GLU A 31 10.38 -19.76 9.99
N ALA A 32 11.71 -19.78 10.09
CA ALA A 32 12.48 -18.60 10.48
C ALA A 32 12.26 -17.43 9.50
N ARG A 33 12.26 -17.68 8.19
CA ARG A 33 12.00 -16.65 7.17
C ARG A 33 10.56 -16.15 7.21
N LYS A 34 9.59 -17.05 7.41
CA LYS A 34 8.17 -16.67 7.60
C LYS A 34 8.02 -15.73 8.78
N GLN A 35 8.69 -16.00 9.90
CA GLN A 35 8.61 -15.13 11.07
C GLN A 35 9.14 -13.71 10.80
N VAL A 36 10.28 -13.59 10.11
CA VAL A 36 10.84 -12.29 9.72
C VAL A 36 9.87 -11.54 8.80
N TRP A 37 9.28 -12.23 7.82
CA TRP A 37 8.30 -11.65 6.91
C TRP A 37 7.02 -11.18 7.64
N ARG A 38 6.47 -12.00 8.55
CA ARG A 38 5.30 -11.62 9.38
C ARG A 38 5.57 -10.35 10.16
N GLN A 39 6.72 -10.27 10.82
CA GLN A 39 7.09 -9.10 11.61
C GLN A 39 7.25 -7.85 10.73
N ALA A 40 7.89 -7.99 9.56
CA ALA A 40 8.07 -6.87 8.63
C ALA A 40 6.72 -6.30 8.16
N LEU A 41 5.77 -7.16 7.79
CA LEU A 41 4.43 -6.74 7.40
C LEU A 41 3.64 -6.13 8.56
N SER A 42 3.71 -6.70 9.76
CA SER A 42 3.05 -6.14 10.95
C SER A 42 3.56 -4.73 11.24
N ASN A 43 4.88 -4.54 11.22
CA ASN A 43 5.51 -3.25 11.45
C ASN A 43 5.10 -2.22 10.38
N LEU A 44 4.97 -2.65 9.13
CA LEU A 44 4.52 -1.78 8.04
C LEU A 44 3.07 -1.34 8.26
N VAL A 45 2.17 -2.27 8.56
CA VAL A 45 0.74 -1.96 8.77
C VAL A 45 0.53 -1.09 10.01
N GLU A 46 1.30 -1.29 11.08
CA GLU A 46 1.30 -0.42 12.26
C GLU A 46 1.72 1.02 11.93
N LYS A 47 2.68 1.21 11.01
CA LYS A 47 3.11 2.53 10.57
C LYS A 47 2.13 3.19 9.59
N VAL A 48 1.49 2.41 8.72
CA VAL A 48 0.51 2.92 7.73
C VAL A 48 -0.80 3.33 8.39
N ASN A 49 -1.25 2.58 9.41
CA ASN A 49 -2.59 2.76 9.99
C ASN A 49 -2.89 4.18 10.48
N PRO A 50 -2.00 4.86 11.24
CA PRO A 50 -2.24 6.23 11.68
C PRO A 50 -2.40 7.22 10.51
N SER A 51 -1.53 7.12 9.49
CA SER A 51 -1.62 7.95 8.29
C SER A 51 -2.91 7.68 7.52
N TYR A 52 -3.29 6.41 7.37
CA TYR A 52 -4.54 6.02 6.70
C TYR A 52 -5.77 6.56 7.42
N GLN A 53 -5.81 6.45 8.76
CA GLN A 53 -6.89 6.97 9.58
C GLN A 53 -6.99 8.50 9.54
N SER A 54 -5.85 9.19 9.54
CA SER A 54 -5.80 10.65 9.42
C SER A 54 -6.37 11.12 8.08
N ILE A 55 -5.96 10.48 6.97
CA ILE A 55 -6.47 10.83 5.63
C ILE A 55 -7.96 10.55 5.52
N LEU A 56 -8.44 9.38 5.98
CA LEU A 56 -9.86 9.06 5.99
C LEU A 56 -10.67 10.05 6.83
N GLY A 57 -10.13 10.49 7.98
CA GLY A 57 -10.78 11.46 8.86
C GLY A 57 -11.06 12.80 8.17
N VAL A 58 -10.14 13.29 7.33
CA VAL A 58 -10.33 14.52 6.53
C VAL A 58 -11.49 14.38 5.54
N ILE A 59 -11.72 13.16 5.04
CA ILE A 59 -12.77 12.83 4.08
C ILE A 59 -14.11 12.50 4.78
N GLY A 60 -14.14 12.50 6.13
CA GLY A 60 -15.33 12.13 6.90
C GLY A 60 -15.59 10.61 6.89
N ALA A 61 -14.54 9.82 6.72
CA ALA A 61 -14.55 8.36 6.75
C ALA A 61 -13.72 7.85 7.94
N THR A 62 -13.96 6.60 8.31
CA THR A 62 -13.19 5.89 9.35
C THR A 62 -12.74 4.55 8.82
N GLY A 63 -11.61 4.03 9.28
CA GLY A 63 -11.08 2.79 8.73
C GLY A 63 -9.78 2.32 9.36
N ARG A 64 -9.30 1.17 8.91
CA ARG A 64 -7.98 0.63 9.25
C ARG A 64 -7.55 -0.42 8.23
N VAL A 65 -6.26 -0.69 8.17
CA VAL A 65 -5.64 -1.76 7.41
C VAL A 65 -5.41 -2.96 8.33
N ARG A 66 -5.75 -4.15 7.86
CA ARG A 66 -5.60 -5.41 8.61
C ARG A 66 -4.92 -6.48 7.75
N LEU A 67 -4.05 -7.26 8.37
CA LEU A 67 -3.48 -8.47 7.79
C LEU A 67 -4.35 -9.69 8.15
N THR A 68 -4.52 -10.63 7.23
CA THR A 68 -5.26 -11.88 7.43
C THR A 68 -4.40 -13.08 7.04
N ASN A 69 -4.69 -14.25 7.64
CA ASN A 69 -4.05 -15.53 7.31
C ASN A 69 -2.51 -15.53 7.31
N MET A 70 -1.88 -14.79 8.25
CA MET A 70 -0.42 -14.62 8.29
C MET A 70 0.37 -15.91 8.57
N GLU A 71 -0.29 -17.00 8.99
CA GLU A 71 0.36 -18.30 9.22
C GLU A 71 0.86 -18.95 7.93
N ASP A 72 0.12 -18.74 6.84
CA ASP A 72 0.42 -19.30 5.53
C ASP A 72 0.58 -18.18 4.50
N VAL A 73 1.77 -18.12 3.90
CA VAL A 73 2.15 -17.07 2.95
C VAL A 73 1.27 -17.13 1.68
N GLU A 74 0.76 -18.31 1.30
CA GLU A 74 -0.08 -18.46 0.11
C GLU A 74 -1.49 -17.90 0.30
N THR A 75 -2.01 -17.97 1.53
CA THR A 75 -3.36 -17.50 1.87
C THR A 75 -3.38 -16.16 2.59
N ALA A 76 -2.21 -15.62 2.90
CA ALA A 76 -2.06 -14.32 3.55
C ALA A 76 -2.65 -13.18 2.71
N GLY A 77 -3.37 -12.29 3.40
CA GLY A 77 -4.12 -11.22 2.76
C GLY A 77 -3.96 -9.87 3.46
N LEU A 78 -4.27 -8.82 2.71
CA LEU A 78 -4.38 -7.45 3.21
C LEU A 78 -5.80 -6.97 2.98
N GLU A 79 -6.46 -6.55 4.06
CA GLU A 79 -7.81 -6.02 4.02
C GLU A 79 -7.82 -4.55 4.41
N LEU A 80 -8.49 -3.74 3.59
CA LEU A 80 -8.83 -2.36 3.92
C LEU A 80 -10.22 -2.38 4.55
N LEU A 81 -10.36 -1.84 5.76
CA LEU A 81 -11.64 -1.62 6.39
C LEU A 81 -12.01 -0.14 6.28
N VAL A 82 -13.23 0.15 5.85
CA VAL A 82 -13.74 1.52 5.71
C VAL A 82 -15.20 1.65 6.10
N GLY A 83 -15.54 2.78 6.70
CA GLY A 83 -16.89 3.19 7.05
C GLY A 83 -17.07 4.65 6.70
N PHE A 84 -18.00 4.95 5.79
CA PHE A 84 -18.34 6.29 5.37
C PHE A 84 -19.58 6.80 6.12
N LYS A 85 -19.69 8.12 6.32
CA LYS A 85 -20.90 8.77 6.88
C LYS A 85 -21.31 8.21 8.26
N GLY A 86 -20.34 7.85 9.09
CA GLY A 86 -20.59 7.28 10.43
C GLY A 86 -20.97 5.80 10.46
N ALA A 87 -20.97 5.11 9.31
CA ALA A 87 -21.13 3.66 9.29
C ALA A 87 -19.94 2.95 9.97
N LYS A 88 -20.20 1.78 10.56
CA LYS A 88 -19.13 0.94 11.12
C LYS A 88 -18.18 0.47 10.01
N PRO A 89 -16.85 0.50 10.22
CA PRO A 89 -15.91 0.02 9.23
C PRO A 89 -16.15 -1.45 8.87
N SER A 90 -16.37 -1.71 7.58
CA SER A 90 -16.47 -3.05 6.99
C SER A 90 -15.35 -3.26 5.98
N VAL A 91 -15.12 -4.51 5.61
CA VAL A 91 -14.12 -4.83 4.56
C VAL A 91 -14.52 -4.11 3.27
N LEU A 92 -13.54 -3.47 2.65
CA LEU A 92 -13.68 -2.77 1.39
C LEU A 92 -14.08 -3.76 0.31
N ASP A 93 -15.29 -3.62 -0.20
CA ASP A 93 -15.90 -4.58 -1.11
C ASP A 93 -16.92 -3.89 -2.03
N ALA A 94 -17.10 -4.45 -3.23
CA ALA A 94 -18.03 -3.99 -4.24
C ALA A 94 -19.49 -3.99 -3.79
N TYR A 95 -19.86 -4.89 -2.87
CA TYR A 95 -21.24 -5.02 -2.41
C TYR A 95 -21.60 -4.03 -1.30
N THR A 96 -20.60 -3.49 -0.58
CA THR A 96 -20.84 -2.65 0.61
C THR A 96 -20.55 -1.18 0.37
N GLN A 97 -19.64 -0.84 -0.55
CA GLN A 97 -19.26 0.55 -0.85
C GLN A 97 -19.56 0.92 -2.31
N SER A 98 -19.93 2.18 -2.51
CA SER A 98 -20.09 2.74 -3.86
C SER A 98 -18.75 2.80 -4.63
N GLY A 99 -18.80 2.93 -5.96
CA GLY A 99 -17.59 3.08 -6.78
C GLY A 99 -16.68 4.23 -6.35
N GLY A 100 -17.26 5.39 -6.00
CA GLY A 100 -16.53 6.56 -5.52
C GLY A 100 -15.90 6.33 -4.15
N GLU A 101 -16.62 5.72 -3.22
CA GLU A 101 -16.12 5.37 -1.88
C GLU A 101 -14.96 4.37 -1.97
N ARG A 102 -15.07 3.38 -2.86
CA ARG A 102 -13.97 2.42 -3.08
C ARG A 102 -12.72 3.08 -3.61
N SER A 103 -12.86 3.92 -4.63
CA SER A 103 -11.73 4.64 -5.21
C SER A 103 -11.05 5.55 -4.18
N THR A 104 -11.86 6.23 -3.37
CA THR A 104 -11.39 7.12 -2.30
C THR A 104 -10.65 6.35 -1.19
N ALA A 105 -11.17 5.18 -0.79
CA ALA A 105 -10.52 4.32 0.20
C ALA A 105 -9.16 3.80 -0.30
N VAL A 106 -9.11 3.29 -1.53
CA VAL A 106 -7.87 2.79 -2.15
C VAL A 106 -6.85 3.92 -2.27
N MET A 107 -7.27 5.11 -2.73
CA MET A 107 -6.35 6.24 -2.83
C MET A 107 -5.82 6.66 -1.47
N SER A 108 -6.68 6.74 -0.46
CA SER A 108 -6.26 7.07 0.91
C SER A 108 -5.21 6.10 1.43
N PHE A 109 -5.32 4.81 1.08
CA PHE A 109 -4.32 3.80 1.42
C PHE A 109 -3.00 4.01 0.67
N LEU A 110 -3.04 4.27 -0.64
CA LEU A 110 -1.84 4.56 -1.43
C LEU A 110 -1.10 5.80 -0.93
N LEU A 111 -1.83 6.85 -0.56
CA LEU A 111 -1.25 8.06 0.05
C LEU A 111 -0.63 7.79 1.41
N ALA A 112 -1.26 6.95 2.24
CA ALA A 112 -0.69 6.55 3.52
C ALA A 112 0.62 5.74 3.34
N LEU A 113 0.70 4.88 2.33
CA LEU A 113 1.93 4.17 1.98
C LEU A 113 3.02 5.13 1.48
N GLN A 114 2.65 6.09 0.64
CA GLN A 114 3.58 7.08 0.08
C GLN A 114 4.25 7.92 1.18
N GLN A 115 3.60 8.13 2.32
CA GLN A 115 4.18 8.82 3.46
C GLN A 115 5.37 8.08 4.10
N LEU A 116 5.44 6.75 3.97
CA LEU A 116 6.53 5.91 4.48
C LEU A 116 7.75 5.85 3.55
N VAL A 117 7.60 6.30 2.30
CA VAL A 117 8.72 6.36 1.36
C VAL A 117 9.70 7.44 1.80
N VAL A 118 10.95 7.06 2.07
CA VAL A 118 12.00 8.02 2.42
C VAL A 118 12.61 8.57 1.14
N SER A 119 12.08 9.69 0.66
CA SER A 119 12.62 10.43 -0.47
C SER A 119 12.47 11.94 -0.24
N PRO A 120 13.51 12.75 -0.55
CA PRO A 120 13.45 14.20 -0.46
C PRO A 120 12.52 14.82 -1.51
N ILE A 121 12.22 14.08 -2.60
CA ILE A 121 11.27 14.50 -3.64
C ILE A 121 10.28 13.38 -3.88
N ARG A 122 8.99 13.71 -3.91
CA ARG A 122 7.91 12.73 -4.13
C ARG A 122 6.95 13.25 -5.19
N ALA A 123 6.66 12.43 -6.18
CA ALA A 123 5.70 12.76 -7.23
C ALA A 123 4.44 11.88 -7.11
N VAL A 124 3.28 12.48 -7.36
CA VAL A 124 2.00 11.77 -7.48
C VAL A 124 1.40 12.18 -8.83
N ASP A 125 1.03 11.20 -9.64
CA ASP A 125 0.50 11.41 -10.99
C ASP A 125 -0.91 10.85 -11.13
N GLU A 126 -1.77 11.58 -11.84
CA GLU A 126 -3.13 11.20 -12.25
C GLU A 126 -4.03 10.59 -11.14
N PHE A 127 -3.77 10.92 -9.88
CA PHE A 127 -4.46 10.29 -8.74
C PHE A 127 -5.97 10.56 -8.71
N ASP A 128 -6.43 11.59 -9.41
CA ASP A 128 -7.78 12.10 -9.35
C ASP A 128 -8.60 11.89 -10.64
N VAL A 129 -8.03 11.22 -11.65
CA VAL A 129 -8.67 11.00 -12.97
C VAL A 129 -10.00 10.26 -12.86
N HIS A 130 -10.09 9.28 -11.95
CA HIS A 130 -11.28 8.45 -11.76
C HIS A 130 -12.18 8.92 -10.62
N MET A 131 -11.91 10.11 -10.07
CA MET A 131 -12.66 10.66 -8.95
C MET A 131 -13.69 11.66 -9.42
N ASP A 132 -14.86 11.63 -8.77
CA ASP A 132 -15.82 12.72 -8.89
C ASP A 132 -15.24 14.04 -8.33
N PRO A 133 -15.77 15.20 -8.73
CA PRO A 133 -15.24 16.50 -8.30
C PRO A 133 -15.18 16.67 -6.78
N ARG A 134 -16.13 16.07 -6.05
CA ARG A 134 -16.25 16.18 -4.60
C ARG A 134 -15.13 15.40 -3.89
N ASN A 135 -14.87 14.17 -4.30
CA ASN A 135 -13.80 13.32 -3.74
C ASN A 135 -12.42 13.87 -4.11
N ARG A 136 -12.27 14.41 -5.32
CA ARG A 136 -11.06 15.09 -5.78
C ARG A 136 -10.71 16.29 -4.89
N GLU A 137 -11.68 17.15 -4.60
CA GLU A 137 -11.47 18.30 -3.71
C GLU A 137 -11.08 17.85 -2.30
N MET A 138 -11.74 16.82 -1.76
CA MET A 138 -11.42 16.29 -0.43
C MET A 138 -10.01 15.70 -0.35
N ILE A 139 -9.59 14.92 -1.35
CA ILE A 139 -8.25 14.32 -1.38
C ILE A 139 -7.19 15.40 -1.59
N SER A 140 -7.44 16.41 -2.43
CA SER A 140 -6.53 17.55 -2.59
C SER A 140 -6.30 18.29 -1.26
N LYS A 141 -7.38 18.53 -0.49
CA LYS A 141 -7.28 19.13 0.85
C LYS A 141 -6.50 18.26 1.84
N ALA A 142 -6.73 16.94 1.82
CA ALA A 142 -6.00 16.00 2.65
C ALA A 142 -4.50 16.01 2.32
N LEU A 143 -4.16 16.00 1.03
CA LEU A 143 -2.78 16.09 0.53
C LEU A 143 -2.10 17.40 0.98
N SER A 144 -2.75 18.54 0.76
CA SER A 144 -2.22 19.84 1.21
C SER A 144 -1.95 19.85 2.72
N THR A 145 -2.86 19.28 3.53
CA THR A 145 -2.68 19.18 4.99
C THR A 145 -1.47 18.33 5.36
N VAL A 146 -1.28 17.19 4.68
CA VAL A 146 -0.13 16.30 4.88
C VAL A 146 1.18 17.00 4.46
N PHE A 147 1.18 17.71 3.33
CA PHE A 147 2.37 18.38 2.80
C PHE A 147 2.85 19.50 3.73
N ARG A 148 1.92 20.30 4.30
CA ARG A 148 2.28 21.37 5.25
C ARG A 148 2.97 20.85 6.51
N GLY A 149 2.61 19.65 6.96
CA GLY A 149 3.18 19.06 8.18
C GLY A 149 4.61 18.54 8.01
N ARG A 150 5.18 18.58 6.81
CA ARG A 150 6.46 17.95 6.48
C ARG A 150 7.40 18.92 5.80
N THR A 151 8.48 19.27 6.50
CA THR A 151 9.55 20.12 5.98
C THR A 151 10.71 19.32 5.37
N ASP A 152 10.65 17.99 5.43
CA ASP A 152 11.71 17.07 5.03
C ASP A 152 11.58 16.58 3.57
N ALA A 153 10.50 16.93 2.86
CA ALA A 153 10.27 16.48 1.49
C ALA A 153 9.55 17.53 0.63
N GLN A 154 9.89 17.58 -0.66
CA GLN A 154 9.16 18.32 -1.69
C GLN A 154 8.18 17.41 -2.41
N TYR A 155 6.98 17.92 -2.68
CA TYR A 155 5.91 17.19 -3.34
C TYR A 155 5.62 17.78 -4.72
N ILE A 156 5.54 16.91 -5.73
CA ILE A 156 5.13 17.24 -7.09
C ILE A 156 3.81 16.51 -7.35
N MET A 157 2.78 17.26 -7.73
CA MET A 157 1.49 16.69 -8.06
C MET A 157 1.19 16.98 -9.52
N LEU A 158 0.96 15.92 -10.29
CA LEU A 158 0.57 15.97 -11.68
C LEU A 158 -0.90 15.60 -11.76
N THR A 159 -1.70 16.49 -12.35
CA THR A 159 -3.12 16.24 -12.55
C THR A 159 -3.60 16.95 -13.82
N PRO A 160 -4.43 16.29 -14.65
CA PRO A 160 -5.11 16.96 -15.76
C PRO A 160 -6.29 17.81 -15.30
N SER A 161 -6.69 17.71 -14.02
CA SER A 161 -7.85 18.39 -13.47
C SER A 161 -7.55 19.83 -13.08
N GLN A 162 -8.57 20.67 -13.15
CA GLN A 162 -8.54 21.96 -12.46
C GLN A 162 -8.49 21.75 -10.95
N LEU A 163 -7.49 22.35 -10.31
CA LEU A 163 -7.37 22.35 -8.87
C LEU A 163 -8.37 23.35 -8.29
N ALA A 164 -9.35 22.85 -7.53
CA ALA A 164 -10.42 23.69 -6.95
C ALA A 164 -9.93 24.60 -5.81
N ALA A 165 -8.89 24.18 -5.09
CA ALA A 165 -8.25 24.95 -4.04
C ALA A 165 -6.77 24.57 -4.02
N VAL A 166 -5.92 25.55 -4.28
CA VAL A 166 -4.47 25.43 -4.15
C VAL A 166 -4.03 26.36 -3.05
N ASP A 167 -3.19 25.84 -2.17
CA ASP A 167 -2.66 26.60 -1.05
C ASP A 167 -1.70 27.70 -1.51
N GLU A 168 -1.64 28.82 -0.78
CA GLU A 168 -0.78 29.97 -1.10
C GLU A 168 0.72 29.59 -1.21
N TRP A 169 1.11 28.48 -0.57
CA TRP A 169 2.47 27.95 -0.54
C TRP A 169 2.81 27.04 -1.73
N SER A 170 1.85 26.77 -2.62
CA SER A 170 2.05 25.84 -3.74
C SER A 170 2.39 26.58 -5.02
N HIS A 171 3.40 26.10 -5.75
CA HIS A 171 3.70 26.60 -7.09
C HIS A 171 2.90 25.82 -8.13
N ILE A 172 2.04 26.52 -8.88
CA ILE A 172 1.26 25.92 -9.96
C ILE A 172 2.01 26.08 -11.27
N ILE A 173 2.36 24.96 -11.89
CA ILE A 173 2.95 24.91 -13.22
C ILE A 173 1.90 24.33 -14.17
N THR A 174 1.53 25.11 -15.17
CA THR A 174 0.62 24.69 -16.24
C THR A 174 1.43 24.32 -17.47
N VAL A 175 1.09 23.19 -18.08
CA VAL A 175 1.68 22.73 -19.34
C VAL A 175 0.55 22.60 -20.36
N GLN A 176 0.66 23.33 -21.47
CA GLN A 176 -0.38 23.40 -22.49
C GLN A 176 0.20 23.07 -23.87
N ASN A 177 -0.59 22.40 -24.72
CA ASN A 177 -0.24 22.24 -26.12
C ASN A 177 -0.67 23.49 -26.89
N VAL A 178 0.30 24.22 -27.46
CA VAL A 178 0.08 25.37 -28.33
C VAL A 178 0.70 25.06 -29.69
N SER A 179 -0.15 24.91 -30.71
CA SER A 179 0.27 24.62 -32.09
C SER A 179 1.23 23.42 -32.23
N GLY A 180 1.00 22.35 -31.45
CA GLY A 180 1.82 21.13 -31.50
C GLY A 180 3.10 21.20 -30.66
N ARG A 181 3.30 22.24 -29.85
CA ARG A 181 4.42 22.38 -28.91
C ARG A 181 3.90 22.47 -27.48
N SER A 182 4.65 21.92 -26.53
CA SER A 182 4.36 22.10 -25.10
C SER A 182 4.89 23.44 -24.63
N GLU A 183 3.99 24.33 -24.20
CA GLU A 183 4.32 25.58 -23.52
C GLU A 183 4.11 25.44 -22.02
N VAL A 184 5.05 25.98 -21.25
CA VAL A 184 5.02 25.94 -19.78
C VAL A 184 4.80 27.35 -19.24
N LYS A 185 3.84 27.51 -18.32
CA LYS A 185 3.57 28.76 -17.62
C LYS A 185 3.41 28.52 -16.12
N THR A 186 4.00 29.40 -15.33
CA THR A 186 3.77 29.43 -13.87
C THR A 186 2.60 30.35 -13.58
N VAL A 187 1.62 29.86 -12.84
CA VAL A 187 0.50 30.67 -12.34
C VAL A 187 0.90 31.14 -10.94
N GLN A 188 1.04 32.46 -10.77
CA GLN A 188 1.20 33.10 -9.46
C GLN A 188 -0.16 33.29 -8.81
#